data_AF-A0A530RDS1-F1
#
_entry.id   AF-A0A530RDS1-F1
#
_cell.length_a   1.000
_cell.length_b   1.000
_cell.length_c   1.000
_cell.angle_alpha   90.00
_cell.angle_beta   90.00
_cell.angle_gamma   90.00
#
_symmetry.space_group_name_H-M   'P 1'
#
loop_
_entity.id
_entity.type
_entity.pdbx_description
1 polymer ?
#
loop_
_entity_poly.entity_id
_entity_poly.type
_entity_poly.pdbx_seq_one_letter_code
_entity_poly.pdbx_strand_id
1 'polypeptide(L)' 'MFLSVFDLFKIGIGPSSSHTMGPMTAARRFLDEVAGDDWPRPAGAKVDRIAASLHGSLAYTGIGHGSDRAVVLGLAG' A
#
# COMPACT_ATOMS: atom_id res chain seq x y z
N MET A 1 -24.80 3.77 0.08
CA MET A 1 -23.41 4.24 -0.10
C MET A 1 -23.43 5.76 -0.06
N PHE A 2 -22.71 6.38 0.87
CA PHE A 2 -22.58 7.85 0.98
C PHE A 2 -21.23 8.25 0.38
N LEU A 3 -21.19 9.35 -0.37
CA LEU A 3 -19.97 9.93 -0.94
C LEU A 3 -19.77 11.31 -0.33
N SER A 4 -18.63 11.49 0.33
CA SER A 4 -18.22 12.77 0.91
C SER A 4 -17.41 13.60 -0.07
N VAL A 5 -17.41 14.92 0.10
CA VAL A 5 -16.46 15.81 -0.62
C VAL A 5 -15.00 15.42 -0.32
N PHE A 6 -14.72 14.89 0.88
CA PHE A 6 -13.41 14.38 1.28
C PHE A 6 -13.03 13.07 0.57
N ASP A 7 -13.98 12.38 -0.04
CA ASP A 7 -13.69 11.21 -0.87
C ASP A 7 -13.16 11.61 -2.26
N LEU A 8 -13.58 12.78 -2.74
CA LEU A 8 -13.20 13.35 -4.04
C LEU A 8 -11.89 14.15 -3.95
N PHE A 9 -11.76 14.98 -2.91
CA PHE A 9 -10.61 15.87 -2.73
C PHE A 9 -9.74 15.38 -1.57
N LYS A 10 -8.73 14.58 -1.92
CA LYS A 10 -7.78 13.98 -0.97
C LYS A 10 -6.42 14.63 -1.13
N ILE A 11 -5.78 14.94 0.00
CA ILE A 11 -4.36 15.30 0.03
C ILE A 11 -3.55 14.02 -0.21
N GLY A 12 -2.55 14.10 -1.08
CA GLY A 12 -1.72 12.97 -1.43
C GLY A 12 -0.44 13.35 -2.16
N ILE A 13 0.32 12.33 -2.54
CA ILE A 13 1.55 12.41 -3.31
C ILE A 13 1.29 11.96 -4.75
N GLY A 14 1.78 12.75 -5.71
CA GLY A 14 1.74 12.42 -7.13
C GLY A 14 2.83 11.41 -7.55
N PRO A 15 2.82 10.96 -8.81
CA PRO A 15 2.03 11.49 -9.91
C PRO A 15 0.62 10.90 -10.07
N SER A 16 0.29 9.79 -9.41
CA SER A 16 -0.96 9.06 -9.70
C SER A 16 -1.68 8.58 -8.44
N SER A 17 -2.99 8.83 -8.37
CA SER A 17 -3.82 8.28 -7.29
C SER A 17 -3.86 6.75 -7.31
N SER A 18 -3.92 6.14 -8.49
CA SER A 18 -4.06 4.68 -8.64
C SER A 18 -2.74 3.92 -8.57
N HIS A 19 -1.64 4.55 -9.00
CA HIS A 19 -0.32 3.90 -9.08
C HIS A 19 0.68 4.42 -8.05
N THR A 20 0.38 5.50 -7.33
CA THR A 20 1.24 6.02 -6.26
C THR A 20 0.52 5.96 -4.91
N MET A 21 -0.57 6.72 -4.75
CA MET A 21 -1.29 6.78 -3.46
C MET A 21 -1.93 5.44 -3.07
N GLY A 22 -2.57 4.76 -4.03
CA GLY A 22 -3.20 3.45 -3.81
C GLY A 22 -2.20 2.41 -3.29
N PRO A 23 -1.09 2.15 -4.00
CA PRO A 23 -0.05 1.22 -3.56
C PRO A 23 0.60 1.60 -2.22
N MET A 24 0.88 2.89 -1.98
CA MET A 24 1.44 3.34 -0.70
C MET A 24 0.47 3.07 0.47
N THR A 25 -0.82 3.38 0.27
CA THR A 25 -1.87 3.13 1.27
C THR A 25 -2.04 1.63 1.51
N ALA A 26 -2.02 0.81 0.46
CA ALA A 26 -2.14 -0.64 0.58
C ALA A 26 -0.96 -1.24 1.36
N ALA A 27 0.26 -0.79 1.08
CA ALA A 27 1.47 -1.19 1.79
C ALA A 27 1.41 -0.83 3.28
N ARG A 28 1.00 0.40 3.62
CA ARG A 28 0.84 0.81 5.03
C ARG A 28 -0.19 -0.04 5.76
N ARG A 29 -1.34 -0.28 5.13
CA ARG A 29 -2.41 -1.14 5.69
C ARG A 29 -1.93 -2.57 5.93
N PHE A 30 -1.19 -3.14 4.98
CA PHE A 30 -0.60 -4.47 5.17
C PHE A 30 0.39 -4.48 6.34
N LEU A 31 1.22 -3.45 6.47
CA LEU A 31 2.15 -3.34 7.59
C LEU A 31 1.41 -3.16 8.94
N ASP A 32 0.33 -2.38 8.98
CA ASP A 32 -0.55 -2.25 10.15
C ASP A 32 -1.19 -3.59 10.52
N GLU A 33 -1.70 -4.34 9.54
CA GLU A 33 -2.29 -5.66 9.75
C GLU A 33 -1.26 -6.64 10.31
N VAL A 34 -0.07 -6.69 9.71
CA VAL A 34 1.01 -7.60 10.11
C VAL A 34 1.60 -7.25 11.49
N ALA A 35 1.75 -5.96 11.78
CA ALA A 35 2.19 -5.46 13.08
C ALA A 35 1.09 -5.60 14.15
N GLY A 36 -0.18 -5.55 13.73
CA GLY A 36 -1.31 -5.95 14.52
C GLY A 36 -1.34 -7.46 14.72
N ASP A 37 -2.06 -7.89 15.76
CA ASP A 37 -2.34 -9.31 15.98
C ASP A 37 -3.55 -9.80 15.19
N ASP A 38 -4.01 -8.99 14.23
CA ASP A 38 -5.24 -9.18 13.46
C ASP A 38 -4.96 -9.84 12.10
N TRP A 39 -4.20 -10.94 12.10
CA TRP A 39 -4.04 -11.79 10.92
C TRP A 39 -3.85 -13.26 11.28
N PRO A 40 -4.24 -14.19 10.40
CA PRO A 40 -4.16 -15.62 10.68
C PRO A 40 -2.71 -16.09 10.76
N ARG A 41 -2.22 -16.36 11.98
CA ARG A 41 -0.86 -16.86 12.20
C ARG A 41 -0.75 -17.83 13.36
N PRO A 42 0.24 -18.75 13.34
CA PRO A 42 0.57 -19.57 14.50
C PRO A 42 0.94 -18.71 15.71
N ALA A 43 0.62 -19.21 16.92
CA ALA A 43 1.04 -18.56 18.15
C ALA A 43 2.57 -18.39 18.20
N GLY A 44 3.03 -17.18 18.50
CA GLY A 44 4.45 -16.85 18.59
C GLY A 44 5.17 -16.66 17.25
N ALA A 45 4.46 -16.64 16.11
CA ALA A 45 5.05 -16.32 14.82
C ALA A 45 5.69 -14.92 14.84
N LYS A 46 6.90 -14.81 14.28
CA LYS A 46 7.64 -13.56 14.10
C LYS A 46 7.83 -13.28 12.63
N VAL A 47 7.64 -12.03 12.24
CA VAL A 47 7.81 -11.56 10.86
C VAL A 47 9.29 -11.30 10.63
N ASP A 48 9.91 -12.04 9.70
CA ASP A 48 11.33 -11.91 9.35
C ASP A 48 11.54 -11.11 8.05
N ARG A 49 10.59 -11.23 7.10
CA ARG A 49 10.68 -10.60 5.79
C ARG A 49 9.30 -10.20 5.28
N ILE A 50 9.25 -9.06 4.60
CA ILE A 50 8.11 -8.63 3.79
C ILE A 50 8.52 -8.63 2.31
N ALA A 51 7.60 -8.98 1.43
CA ALA A 51 7.77 -8.90 -0.01
C ALA A 51 6.51 -8.33 -0.64
N ALA A 52 6.69 -7.59 -1.73
CA ALA A 52 5.60 -7.10 -2.56
C ALA A 52 5.85 -7.48 -4.02
N SER A 53 4.78 -7.83 -4.73
CA SER A 53 4.82 -8.05 -6.18
C SER A 53 3.74 -7.21 -6.85
N LEU A 54 4.11 -6.53 -7.93
CA LEU A 54 3.18 -5.75 -8.73
C LEU A 54 2.74 -6.61 -9.91
N HIS A 55 1.46 -6.52 -10.28
CA HIS A 55 0.87 -7.32 -11.36
C HIS A 55 0.11 -6.44 -12.36
N GLY A 56 -0.07 -6.93 -13.58
CA GLY A 56 -0.88 -6.28 -14.62
C GLY A 56 -0.44 -4.85 -14.94
N SER A 57 -1.42 -3.95 -15.09
CA SER A 57 -1.17 -2.53 -15.41
C SER A 57 -0.33 -1.80 -14.37
N LEU A 58 -0.46 -2.19 -13.09
CA LEU A 58 0.30 -1.63 -11.98
C LEU A 58 1.80 -1.95 -12.11
N ALA A 59 2.13 -3.16 -12.56
CA ALA A 59 3.51 -3.52 -12.89
C ALA A 59 3.99 -2.82 -14.16
N TYR A 60 3.16 -2.87 -15.21
CA TYR A 60 3.53 -2.41 -16.56
C TYR A 60 3.93 -0.92 -16.59
N THR A 61 3.22 -0.08 -15.83
CA THR A 61 3.48 1.36 -15.77
C THR A 61 4.11 1.81 -14.45
N GLY A 62 4.48 0.86 -13.58
CA GLY A 62 4.82 1.16 -12.19
C GLY A 62 6.03 2.07 -12.03
N ILE A 63 7.05 1.91 -12.88
CA ILE A 63 8.27 2.73 -12.83
C ILE A 63 7.96 4.20 -13.12
N GLY A 64 7.16 4.49 -14.16
CA GLY A 64 6.79 5.86 -14.53
C GLY A 64 5.92 6.56 -13.48
N HIS A 65 5.21 5.78 -12.64
CA HIS A 65 4.36 6.30 -11.57
C HIS A 65 4.99 6.19 -10.18
N GLY A 66 6.22 5.66 -10.07
CA GLY A 66 6.89 5.42 -8.80
C GLY A 66 6.17 4.42 -7.89
N SER A 67 5.43 3.44 -8.43
CA SER A 67 4.68 2.44 -7.65
C SER A 67 5.57 1.64 -6.71
N ASP A 68 6.77 1.31 -7.17
CA ASP A 68 7.80 0.62 -6.38
C ASP A 68 8.19 1.43 -5.13
N ARG A 69 8.52 2.71 -5.32
CA ARG A 69 8.86 3.64 -4.24
C ARG A 69 7.67 3.86 -3.32
N ALA A 70 6.48 4.02 -3.87
CA ALA A 70 5.26 4.17 -3.09
C ALA A 70 5.02 2.97 -2.16
N VAL A 71 5.20 1.74 -2.65
CA VAL A 71 5.10 0.53 -1.83
C VAL A 71 6.18 0.50 -0.75
N VAL A 72 7.44 0.80 -1.10
CA VAL A 72 8.54 0.82 -0.12
C VAL A 72 8.29 1.85 0.98
N LEU A 73 7.84 3.06 0.62
CA LEU A 73 7.51 4.10 1.59
C LEU A 73 6.35 3.67 2.50
N GLY A 74 5.29 3.07 1.95
CA GLY A 74 4.19 2.57 2.78
C GLY A 74 4.62 1.46 3.76
N LEU A 75 5.56 0.60 3.34
CA LEU A 75 6.18 -0.44 4.20
C LEU A 75 7.24 0.11 5.16
N ALA A 76 7.62 1.39 5.05
CA ALA A 76 8.57 2.02 5.98
C ALA A 76 7.88 2.69 7.18
N GLY A 77 6.54 2.81 7.17
CA GLY A 77 5.77 3.57 8.16
C GLY A 77 5.47 5.00 7.74
#